data_AF-A0A132B990-F1
#
_entry.id   AF-A0A132B990-F1
#
_cell.length_a   1.000
_cell.length_b   1.000
_cell.length_c   1.000
_cell.angle_alpha   90.00
_cell.angle_beta   90.00
_cell.angle_gamma   90.00
#
_symmetry.space_group_name_H-M   'P 1'
#
loop_
_entity.id
_entity.type
_entity.pdbx_description
1 polymer ?
#
loop_
_entity_poly.entity_id
_entity_poly.type
_entity_poly.pdbx_seq_one_letter_code
_entity_poly.pdbx_strand_id
1 'polypeptide(L)'
;MAPTLSSIKGRPVAVLGGGVLGRRIACVWAAGGWDVIIRDPSSEQRNAALHYIDNNVSSYARTTDATPGRTSAFERLPESVKEAWTVIEAVPENLSLKINTFAELEKYAPKDAILVSNSSSYKSSEMLEKVGEETKKRIMNTHYMMPPDNRIVELMTDGQTEEELIPFYAERLREVGMHPIVAKKESTGFVFNRVWAAIKRECLSILAEDVSDAEQLDQVFMDMFHSPAGPCAMMDAVGLDTVAFIEEHYIKERGLNGDKTVDFLKKNFLDKGKLGAKSGKGGLLPPGHTTKTTGEKRSNHDQLSAPSLYFLNIGLNSLSDTLHSGRIVVGSPDGRNLRTIVSGQTLPDGLDISLKTGRIYWTNMGVPSSNDGIVQSCKLDGSDVKTVIPRGNVHTPKQLIIDQRNDKLYFCDREGLRVMRCNFDGSDHEILIQNGDFNNENDAADQMNWCVGISVNQKEGKFYWTQKGLSKGGKGRIFRASIEMPKGENASSRSDIETLFTGLPEPIDLEIDEDTQTLFWTDRGDPPMGNSLNSVKLENLRSLKDGDKNPNYEVLTRQLHEAIGLKLDQVNKHVYLTDLGGSVYRVGMDGKNKKKVYDEEAAFSGIGLAHV
;
A
#
# COMPACT_ATOMS: atom_id res chain seq x y z
N MET A 1 25.84 7.24 -33.21
CA MET A 1 24.65 7.73 -33.95
C MET A 1 23.40 7.41 -33.16
N ALA A 2 22.56 8.42 -32.92
CA ALA A 2 21.28 8.22 -32.23
C ALA A 2 20.34 7.31 -33.07
N PRO A 3 19.43 6.55 -32.44
CA PRO A 3 18.41 5.80 -33.15
C PRO A 3 17.52 6.72 -34.00
N THR A 4 16.95 6.19 -35.08
CA THR A 4 15.92 6.92 -35.85
C THR A 4 14.52 6.58 -35.33
N LEU A 5 13.53 7.45 -35.57
CA LEU A 5 12.13 7.17 -35.22
C LEU A 5 11.62 5.84 -35.81
N SER A 6 12.01 5.53 -37.04
CA SER A 6 11.64 4.26 -37.67
C SER A 6 12.28 3.05 -36.99
N SER A 7 13.49 3.20 -36.44
CA SER A 7 14.21 2.10 -35.76
C SER A 7 13.67 1.76 -34.37
N ILE A 8 12.94 2.67 -33.73
CA ILE A 8 12.35 2.48 -32.40
C ILE A 8 10.86 2.11 -32.46
N LYS A 9 10.20 2.30 -33.60
CA LYS A 9 8.76 2.07 -33.75
C LYS A 9 8.39 0.61 -33.46
N GLY A 10 7.40 0.41 -32.58
CA GLY A 10 6.92 -0.91 -32.20
C GLY A 10 7.82 -1.68 -31.22
N ARG A 11 8.93 -1.08 -30.78
CA ARG A 11 9.79 -1.64 -29.73
C ARG A 11 9.34 -1.12 -28.37
N PRO A 12 9.43 -1.94 -27.30
CA PRO A 12 9.02 -1.54 -25.98
C PRO A 12 10.04 -0.63 -25.28
N VAL A 13 9.58 0.07 -24.25
CA VAL A 13 10.41 0.67 -23.19
C VAL A 13 10.58 -0.38 -22.10
N ALA A 14 11.82 -0.71 -21.71
CA ALA A 14 12.07 -1.59 -20.57
C ALA A 14 12.40 -0.76 -19.32
N VAL A 15 11.79 -1.10 -18.18
CA VAL A 15 12.06 -0.48 -16.87
C VAL A 15 12.54 -1.56 -15.90
N LEU A 16 13.74 -1.39 -15.36
CA LEU A 16 14.34 -2.33 -14.40
C LEU A 16 14.08 -1.84 -12.97
N GLY A 17 13.16 -2.51 -12.29
CA GLY A 17 12.68 -2.18 -10.94
C GLY A 17 11.18 -1.89 -10.96
N GLY A 18 10.40 -2.69 -10.23
CA GLY A 18 8.94 -2.52 -10.03
C GLY A 18 8.57 -1.68 -8.79
N GLY A 19 9.58 -1.14 -8.11
CA GLY A 19 9.42 -0.27 -6.95
C GLY A 19 8.74 1.07 -7.29
N VAL A 20 8.69 1.95 -6.29
CA VAL A 20 7.91 3.20 -6.30
C VAL A 20 8.17 4.08 -7.53
N LEU A 21 9.44 4.37 -7.86
CA LEU A 21 9.80 5.19 -9.03
C LEU A 21 9.65 4.40 -10.33
N GLY A 22 10.07 3.13 -10.35
CA GLY A 22 10.05 2.30 -11.55
C GLY A 22 8.63 2.10 -12.12
N ARG A 23 7.66 1.75 -11.29
CA ARG A 23 6.25 1.60 -11.74
C ARG A 23 5.65 2.90 -12.28
N ARG A 24 6.07 4.05 -11.75
CA ARG A 24 5.62 5.36 -12.22
C ARG A 24 6.26 5.71 -13.55
N ILE A 25 7.56 5.50 -13.70
CA ILE A 25 8.26 5.67 -14.98
C ILE A 25 7.57 4.81 -16.03
N ALA A 26 7.29 3.54 -15.72
CA ALA A 26 6.54 2.65 -16.59
C ALA A 26 5.14 3.19 -16.94
N CYS A 27 4.40 3.73 -15.95
CA CYS A 27 3.10 4.35 -16.17
C CYS A 27 3.15 5.57 -17.11
N VAL A 28 4.19 6.41 -17.00
CA VAL A 28 4.39 7.59 -17.89
C VAL A 28 4.55 7.15 -19.33
N TRP A 29 5.44 6.19 -19.59
CA TRP A 29 5.69 5.68 -20.95
C TRP A 29 4.47 4.95 -21.51
N ALA A 30 3.80 4.13 -20.69
CA ALA A 30 2.58 3.43 -21.10
C ALA A 30 1.45 4.42 -21.44
N ALA A 31 1.26 5.46 -20.62
CA ALA A 31 0.29 6.53 -20.87
C ALA A 31 0.61 7.36 -22.12
N GLY A 32 1.89 7.44 -22.50
CA GLY A 32 2.33 8.02 -23.77
C GLY A 32 2.14 7.12 -24.99
N GLY A 33 1.53 5.94 -24.83
CA GLY A 33 1.23 5.00 -25.91
C GLY A 33 2.33 3.99 -26.25
N TRP A 34 3.38 3.89 -25.43
CA TRP A 34 4.43 2.89 -25.62
C TRP A 34 4.07 1.55 -24.97
N ASP A 35 4.40 0.44 -25.63
CA ASP A 35 4.44 -0.84 -24.95
C ASP A 35 5.58 -0.81 -23.91
N VAL A 36 5.30 -1.22 -22.68
CA VAL A 36 6.25 -1.17 -21.56
C VAL A 36 6.48 -2.54 -20.97
N ILE A 37 7.74 -2.88 -20.75
CA ILE A 37 8.18 -4.09 -20.07
C ILE A 37 8.79 -3.72 -18.72
N ILE A 38 8.25 -4.26 -17.64
CA ILE A 38 8.81 -4.11 -16.30
C ILE A 38 9.64 -5.35 -15.97
N ARG A 39 10.79 -5.16 -15.36
CA ARG A 39 11.58 -6.26 -14.81
C ARG A 39 11.81 -6.08 -13.32
N ASP A 40 11.47 -7.07 -12.53
CA ASP A 40 11.80 -7.13 -11.11
C ASP A 40 11.97 -8.59 -10.67
N PRO A 41 12.98 -8.96 -9.87
CA PRO A 41 13.10 -10.32 -9.35
C PRO A 41 11.93 -10.73 -8.44
N SER A 42 11.29 -9.80 -7.73
CA SER A 42 10.15 -10.08 -6.85
C SER A 42 8.83 -10.15 -7.63
N SER A 43 8.08 -11.24 -7.46
CA SER A 43 6.73 -11.36 -8.02
C SER A 43 5.78 -10.31 -7.46
N GLU A 44 5.92 -9.96 -6.19
CA GLU A 44 5.16 -8.92 -5.51
C GLU A 44 5.35 -7.58 -6.21
N GLN A 45 6.60 -7.19 -6.48
CA GLN A 45 6.91 -5.91 -7.13
C GLN A 45 6.46 -5.88 -8.60
N ARG A 46 6.52 -7.02 -9.30
CA ARG A 46 5.98 -7.13 -10.68
C ARG A 46 4.47 -6.93 -10.71
N ASN A 47 3.75 -7.68 -9.88
CA ASN A 47 2.29 -7.57 -9.76
C ASN A 47 1.89 -6.16 -9.32
N ALA A 48 2.68 -5.59 -8.39
CA ALA A 48 2.47 -4.26 -7.92
C ALA A 48 2.60 -3.21 -9.04
N ALA A 49 3.69 -3.27 -9.80
CA ALA A 49 3.92 -2.31 -10.88
C ALA A 49 2.82 -2.36 -11.95
N LEU A 50 2.37 -3.56 -12.36
CA LEU A 50 1.28 -3.72 -13.33
C LEU A 50 -0.03 -3.13 -12.82
N HIS A 51 -0.42 -3.48 -11.58
CA HIS A 51 -1.64 -2.94 -10.98
C HIS A 51 -1.58 -1.43 -10.80
N TYR A 52 -0.43 -0.86 -10.42
CA TYR A 52 -0.28 0.59 -10.37
C TYR A 52 -0.56 1.22 -11.73
N ILE A 53 -0.02 0.66 -12.82
CA ILE A 53 -0.24 1.20 -14.16
C ILE A 53 -1.72 1.07 -14.54
N ASP A 54 -2.35 -0.09 -14.35
CA ASP A 54 -3.75 -0.32 -14.72
C ASP A 54 -4.71 0.68 -14.06
N ASN A 55 -4.45 1.09 -12.82
CA ASN A 55 -5.32 2.04 -12.12
C ASN A 55 -4.96 3.51 -12.36
N ASN A 56 -3.77 3.82 -12.89
CA ASN A 56 -3.30 5.20 -13.03
C ASN A 56 -3.10 5.65 -14.49
N VAL A 57 -2.91 4.73 -15.43
CA VAL A 57 -2.50 5.04 -16.81
C VAL A 57 -3.49 5.98 -17.50
N SER A 58 -4.79 5.79 -17.28
CA SER A 58 -5.85 6.65 -17.82
C SER A 58 -5.78 8.08 -17.29
N SER A 59 -5.32 8.28 -16.05
CA SER A 59 -5.14 9.63 -15.48
C SER A 59 -3.91 10.31 -16.09
N TYR A 60 -2.82 9.58 -16.30
CA TYR A 60 -1.60 10.10 -16.90
C TYR A 60 -1.80 10.45 -18.39
N ALA A 61 -2.55 9.60 -19.11
CA ALA A 61 -2.84 9.76 -20.54
C ALA A 61 -3.61 11.05 -20.86
N ARG A 62 -4.32 11.63 -19.89
CA ARG A 62 -4.98 12.95 -20.02
C ARG A 62 -4.02 14.09 -20.35
N THR A 63 -2.70 13.87 -20.24
CA THR A 63 -1.71 14.88 -20.62
C THR A 63 -1.34 14.85 -22.09
N THR A 64 -1.37 13.67 -22.70
CA THR A 64 -0.84 13.41 -24.04
C THR A 64 -1.95 13.11 -25.04
N ASP A 65 -3.18 12.89 -24.57
CA ASP A 65 -4.32 12.37 -25.34
C ASP A 65 -4.00 11.05 -26.09
N ALA A 66 -2.96 10.34 -25.68
CA ALA A 66 -2.53 9.09 -26.29
C ALA A 66 -3.37 7.92 -25.78
N THR A 67 -3.57 6.92 -26.64
CA THR A 67 -4.09 5.62 -26.22
C THR A 67 -2.99 4.88 -25.45
N PRO A 68 -3.24 4.43 -24.22
CA PRO A 68 -2.24 3.68 -23.45
C PRO A 68 -1.71 2.44 -24.18
N GLY A 69 -0.39 2.22 -24.10
CA GLY A 69 0.27 1.03 -24.61
C GLY A 69 0.12 -0.18 -23.67
N ARG A 70 0.53 -1.36 -24.14
CA ARG A 70 0.43 -2.60 -23.37
C ARG A 70 1.55 -2.69 -22.33
N THR A 71 1.25 -3.30 -21.19
CA THR A 71 2.23 -3.55 -20.14
C THR A 71 2.41 -5.03 -19.87
N SER A 72 3.63 -5.42 -19.54
CA SER A 72 3.98 -6.79 -19.13
C SER A 72 5.14 -6.77 -18.15
N ALA A 73 5.28 -7.83 -17.36
CA ALA A 73 6.37 -7.93 -16.39
C ALA A 73 7.10 -9.28 -16.48
N PHE A 74 8.42 -9.24 -16.33
CA PHE A 74 9.31 -10.40 -16.41
C PHE A 74 10.23 -10.46 -15.20
N GLU A 75 10.60 -11.67 -14.80
CA GLU A 75 11.59 -11.88 -13.72
C GLU A 75 13.02 -11.74 -14.23
N ARG A 76 13.30 -12.33 -15.41
CA ARG A 76 14.64 -12.48 -15.95
C ARG A 76 15.01 -11.32 -16.86
N LEU A 77 16.21 -10.78 -16.65
CA LEU A 77 16.72 -9.65 -17.42
C LEU A 77 16.75 -9.90 -18.94
N PRO A 78 17.26 -11.03 -19.48
CA PRO A 78 17.39 -11.21 -20.92
C PRO A 78 16.06 -11.12 -21.68
N GLU A 79 14.99 -11.67 -21.11
CA GLU A 79 13.64 -11.63 -21.69
C GLU A 79 13.06 -10.21 -21.71
N SER A 80 13.38 -9.43 -20.67
CA SER A 80 12.81 -8.10 -20.48
C SER A 80 13.39 -7.02 -21.38
N VAL A 81 14.62 -7.21 -21.90
CA VAL A 81 15.34 -6.17 -22.65
C VAL A 81 15.57 -6.49 -24.12
N LYS A 82 15.38 -7.74 -24.56
CA LYS A 82 15.79 -8.23 -25.89
C LYS A 82 15.28 -7.42 -27.10
N GLU A 83 14.15 -6.73 -26.96
CA GLU A 83 13.50 -5.97 -28.03
C GLU A 83 13.43 -4.47 -27.72
N ALA A 84 13.88 -4.05 -26.52
CA ALA A 84 13.69 -2.69 -26.04
C ALA A 84 14.49 -1.68 -26.89
N TRP A 85 13.90 -0.51 -27.16
CA TRP A 85 14.65 0.61 -27.75
C TRP A 85 15.31 1.47 -26.69
N THR A 86 14.79 1.46 -25.45
CA THR A 86 15.45 2.03 -24.28
C THR A 86 15.24 1.16 -23.06
N VAL A 87 16.24 1.12 -22.18
CA VAL A 87 16.19 0.46 -20.89
C VAL A 87 16.47 1.49 -19.80
N ILE A 88 15.53 1.63 -18.87
CA ILE A 88 15.58 2.58 -17.75
C ILE A 88 15.87 1.81 -16.47
N GLU A 89 17.06 1.99 -15.93
CA GLU A 89 17.49 1.42 -14.66
C GLU A 89 16.90 2.23 -13.49
N ALA A 90 16.08 1.58 -12.67
CA ALA A 90 15.47 2.10 -11.45
C ALA A 90 15.54 1.06 -10.30
N VAL A 91 16.66 0.35 -10.21
CA VAL A 91 16.97 -0.62 -9.16
C VAL A 91 17.43 0.09 -7.87
N PRO A 92 17.51 -0.60 -6.71
CA PRO A 92 17.94 0.01 -5.46
C PRO A 92 19.25 0.82 -5.57
N GLU A 93 19.37 1.86 -4.74
CA GLU A 93 20.46 2.84 -4.76
C GLU A 93 21.79 2.27 -4.17
N ASN A 94 22.28 1.19 -4.77
CA ASN A 94 23.52 0.49 -4.42
C ASN A 94 24.46 0.46 -5.64
N LEU A 95 25.65 1.07 -5.51
CA LEU A 95 26.57 1.24 -6.63
C LEU A 95 27.01 -0.10 -7.26
N SER A 96 27.38 -1.09 -6.44
CA SER A 96 27.82 -2.41 -6.94
C SER A 96 26.71 -3.13 -7.72
N LEU A 97 25.46 -3.02 -7.27
CA LEU A 97 24.30 -3.56 -7.98
C LEU A 97 24.12 -2.86 -9.34
N LYS A 98 24.22 -1.53 -9.38
CA LYS A 98 24.08 -0.75 -10.62
C LYS A 98 25.20 -1.07 -11.62
N ILE A 99 26.45 -1.17 -11.16
CA ILE A 99 27.59 -1.60 -11.98
C ILE A 99 27.31 -2.97 -12.63
N ASN A 100 26.88 -3.94 -11.83
CA ASN A 100 26.56 -5.27 -12.35
C ASN A 100 25.39 -5.23 -13.33
N THR A 101 24.36 -4.41 -13.06
CA THR A 101 23.20 -4.23 -13.94
C THR A 101 23.62 -3.72 -15.32
N PHE A 102 24.47 -2.69 -15.38
CA PHE A 102 24.95 -2.15 -16.66
C PHE A 102 25.86 -3.12 -17.43
N ALA A 103 26.67 -3.92 -16.72
CA ALA A 103 27.45 -5.00 -17.34
C ALA A 103 26.55 -6.07 -17.98
N GLU A 104 25.45 -6.45 -17.32
CA GLU A 104 24.48 -7.37 -17.90
C GLU A 104 23.72 -6.74 -19.08
N LEU A 105 23.41 -5.45 -19.03
CA LEU A 105 22.76 -4.73 -20.13
C LEU A 105 23.61 -4.69 -21.39
N GLU A 106 24.94 -4.56 -21.27
CA GLU A 106 25.84 -4.66 -22.44
C GLU A 106 25.72 -6.01 -23.16
N LYS A 107 25.48 -7.08 -22.39
CA LYS A 107 25.36 -8.45 -22.89
C LYS A 107 23.99 -8.73 -23.52
N TYR A 108 22.90 -8.23 -22.92
CA TYR A 108 21.54 -8.66 -23.26
C TYR A 108 20.69 -7.62 -24.00
N ALA A 109 20.93 -6.33 -23.82
CA ALA A 109 20.17 -5.31 -24.52
C ALA A 109 20.61 -5.18 -25.99
N PRO A 110 19.71 -4.81 -26.91
CA PRO A 110 20.06 -4.49 -28.28
C PRO A 110 21.21 -3.48 -28.36
N LYS A 111 22.11 -3.66 -29.34
CA LYS A 111 23.29 -2.80 -29.51
C LYS A 111 22.96 -1.34 -29.80
N ASP A 112 21.75 -1.08 -30.28
CA ASP A 112 21.20 0.24 -30.58
C ASP A 112 20.25 0.78 -29.48
N ALA A 113 20.02 0.03 -28.39
CA ALA A 113 19.13 0.47 -27.32
C ALA A 113 19.78 1.57 -26.46
N ILE A 114 19.02 2.58 -26.06
CA ILE A 114 19.49 3.63 -25.16
C ILE A 114 19.40 3.13 -23.71
N LEU A 115 20.50 3.12 -22.96
CA LEU A 115 20.48 2.68 -21.56
C LEU A 115 20.56 3.91 -20.67
N VAL A 116 19.64 4.04 -19.72
CA VAL A 116 19.60 5.21 -18.84
C VAL A 116 19.46 4.81 -17.39
N SER A 117 20.03 5.60 -16.47
CA SER A 117 19.85 5.40 -15.02
C SER A 117 19.02 6.51 -14.40
N ASN A 118 18.02 6.12 -13.60
CA ASN A 118 17.23 7.01 -12.74
C ASN A 118 17.92 7.33 -11.40
N SER A 119 19.18 6.93 -11.23
CA SER A 119 19.97 7.23 -10.03
C SER A 119 19.96 8.73 -9.72
N SER A 120 19.66 9.04 -8.46
CA SER A 120 19.65 10.41 -7.94
C SER A 120 20.99 10.79 -7.29
N SER A 121 21.77 9.78 -6.89
CA SER A 121 22.99 9.92 -6.09
C SER A 121 24.26 9.69 -6.89
N TYR A 122 24.26 8.69 -7.77
CA TYR A 122 25.43 8.31 -8.57
C TYR A 122 25.31 8.81 -10.01
N LYS A 123 26.40 9.37 -10.52
CA LYS A 123 26.58 9.72 -11.92
C LYS A 123 26.70 8.43 -12.73
N SER A 124 26.19 8.41 -13.96
CA SER A 124 26.22 7.19 -14.76
C SER A 124 27.66 6.75 -15.04
N SER A 125 28.64 7.65 -15.16
CA SER A 125 30.06 7.30 -15.30
C SER A 125 30.59 6.37 -14.20
N GLU A 126 30.07 6.49 -12.98
CA GLU A 126 30.44 5.65 -11.83
C GLU A 126 29.94 4.21 -11.96
N MET A 127 28.98 3.95 -12.85
CA MET A 127 28.34 2.64 -13.04
C MET A 127 28.98 1.81 -14.18
N LEU A 128 29.94 2.38 -14.91
CA LEU A 128 30.38 1.84 -16.21
C LEU A 128 31.76 1.17 -16.20
N GLU A 129 32.29 0.84 -15.02
CA GLU A 129 33.60 0.20 -14.89
C GLU A 129 33.71 -1.15 -15.63
N LYS A 130 32.58 -1.86 -15.80
CA LYS A 130 32.50 -3.18 -16.46
C LYS A 130 31.88 -3.12 -17.86
N VAL A 131 31.75 -1.93 -18.44
CA VAL A 131 31.07 -1.70 -19.72
C VAL A 131 32.10 -1.29 -20.78
N GLY A 132 31.99 -1.81 -22.01
CA GLY A 132 32.86 -1.45 -23.13
C GLY A 132 32.60 -0.05 -23.69
N GLU A 133 33.62 0.57 -24.28
CA GLU A 133 33.59 1.96 -24.78
C GLU A 133 32.45 2.25 -25.76
N GLU A 134 32.16 1.34 -26.70
CA GLU A 134 31.04 1.52 -27.64
C GLU A 134 29.68 1.50 -26.95
N THR A 135 29.55 0.77 -25.83
CA THR A 135 28.30 0.78 -25.06
C THR A 135 28.17 2.05 -24.22
N LYS A 136 29.26 2.62 -23.69
CA LYS A 136 29.22 3.87 -22.89
C LYS A 136 28.62 5.05 -23.67
N LYS A 137 28.89 5.11 -24.98
CA LYS A 137 28.35 6.12 -25.91
C LYS A 137 26.82 6.24 -25.94
N ARG A 138 26.09 5.20 -25.53
CA ARG A 138 24.61 5.16 -25.50
C ARG A 138 24.04 5.17 -24.07
N ILE A 139 24.81 5.65 -23.10
CA ILE A 139 24.45 5.71 -21.68
C ILE A 139 24.36 7.16 -21.18
N MET A 140 23.36 7.45 -20.34
CA MET A 140 23.22 8.72 -19.63
C MET A 140 22.39 8.56 -18.34
N ASN A 141 22.39 9.57 -17.49
CA ASN A 141 21.38 9.67 -16.43
C ASN A 141 20.08 10.28 -16.98
N THR A 142 18.94 9.75 -16.49
CA THR A 142 17.59 10.28 -16.71
C THR A 142 16.85 10.26 -15.36
N HIS A 143 16.95 11.34 -14.60
CA HIS A 143 16.47 11.44 -13.23
C HIS A 143 15.03 11.98 -13.18
N TYR A 144 14.09 11.10 -12.89
CA TYR A 144 12.67 11.38 -12.69
C TYR A 144 12.41 11.77 -11.22
N MET A 145 11.66 12.85 -11.01
CA MET A 145 11.44 13.41 -9.67
C MET A 145 10.05 13.09 -9.10
N MET A 146 9.95 12.84 -7.79
CA MET A 146 8.67 12.80 -7.06
C MET A 146 8.14 14.22 -6.77
N PRO A 147 6.83 14.41 -6.49
CA PRO A 147 5.70 13.46 -6.48
C PRO A 147 5.17 13.11 -7.90
N PRO A 148 4.14 12.24 -8.05
CA PRO A 148 3.63 11.78 -9.34
C PRO A 148 3.34 12.85 -10.40
N ASP A 149 2.78 13.98 -9.96
CA ASP A 149 2.42 15.11 -10.83
C ASP A 149 3.62 15.93 -11.30
N ASN A 150 4.82 15.71 -10.72
CA ASN A 150 6.03 16.39 -11.16
C ASN A 150 6.51 15.84 -12.50
N ARG A 151 6.41 16.66 -13.55
CA ARG A 151 6.79 16.29 -14.92
C ARG A 151 8.25 16.59 -15.26
N ILE A 152 9.02 17.14 -14.32
CA ILE A 152 10.43 17.43 -14.57
C ILE A 152 11.21 16.12 -14.60
N VAL A 153 12.09 16.01 -15.59
CA VAL A 153 13.08 14.93 -15.72
C VAL A 153 14.42 15.53 -16.10
N GLU A 154 15.48 15.20 -15.38
CA GLU A 154 16.83 15.72 -15.65
C GLU A 154 17.66 14.72 -16.44
N LEU A 155 18.23 15.18 -17.56
CA LEU A 155 19.13 14.40 -18.42
C LEU A 155 20.56 14.88 -18.21
N MET A 156 21.50 13.95 -18.08
CA MET A 156 22.92 14.29 -17.86
C MET A 156 23.83 13.30 -18.55
N THR A 157 24.80 13.81 -19.31
CA THR A 157 25.86 13.02 -19.95
C THR A 157 26.85 12.49 -18.92
N ASP A 158 27.46 11.33 -19.20
CA ASP A 158 28.62 10.79 -18.48
C ASP A 158 29.98 11.24 -19.07
N GLY A 159 29.96 12.18 -20.03
CA GLY A 159 31.14 12.63 -20.77
C GLY A 159 31.50 11.77 -21.99
N GLN A 160 30.92 10.59 -22.14
CA GLN A 160 31.07 9.70 -23.30
C GLN A 160 29.78 9.57 -24.12
N THR A 161 28.63 9.92 -23.55
CA THR A 161 27.33 9.95 -24.23
C THR A 161 27.44 10.70 -25.57
N GLU A 162 26.96 10.07 -26.64
CA GLU A 162 26.86 10.69 -27.95
C GLU A 162 25.99 11.95 -27.92
N GLU A 163 26.48 13.03 -28.52
CA GLU A 163 25.90 14.37 -28.41
C GLU A 163 24.44 14.44 -28.92
N GLU A 164 24.13 13.66 -29.96
CA GLU A 164 22.79 13.58 -30.56
C GLU A 164 21.76 12.86 -29.67
N LEU A 165 22.21 12.07 -28.69
CA LEU A 165 21.36 11.17 -27.91
C LEU A 165 20.45 11.93 -26.94
N ILE A 166 21.01 12.93 -26.25
CA ILE A 166 20.26 13.74 -25.27
C ILE A 166 19.12 14.50 -25.95
N PRO A 167 19.33 15.27 -27.03
CA PRO A 167 18.24 15.91 -27.77
C PRO A 167 17.20 14.92 -28.27
N PHE A 168 17.63 13.77 -28.80
CA PHE A 168 16.72 12.72 -29.29
C PHE A 168 15.81 12.19 -28.18
N TYR A 169 16.39 11.84 -27.03
CA TYR A 169 15.65 11.28 -25.90
C TYR A 169 14.77 12.32 -25.21
N ALA A 170 15.25 13.57 -25.11
CA ALA A 170 14.47 14.69 -24.61
C ALA A 170 13.19 14.88 -25.44
N GLU A 171 13.23 14.67 -26.76
CA GLU A 171 12.02 14.74 -27.58
C GLU A 171 11.03 13.61 -27.27
N ARG A 172 11.51 12.38 -27.10
CA ARG A 172 10.67 11.24 -26.67
C ARG A 172 10.04 11.47 -25.30
N LEU A 173 10.76 12.11 -24.38
CA LEU A 173 10.23 12.48 -23.07
C LEU A 173 9.10 13.52 -23.19
N ARG A 174 9.23 14.50 -24.09
CA ARG A 174 8.15 15.48 -24.35
C ARG A 174 6.90 14.82 -24.91
N GLU A 175 7.05 13.86 -25.82
CA GLU A 175 5.93 13.09 -26.39
C GLU A 175 5.11 12.36 -25.32
N VAL A 176 5.75 11.91 -24.23
CA VAL A 176 5.06 11.26 -23.10
C VAL A 176 4.66 12.24 -21.99
N GLY A 177 4.68 13.55 -22.27
CA GLY A 177 4.19 14.60 -21.36
C GLY A 177 5.16 14.98 -20.24
N MET A 178 6.46 14.71 -20.41
CA MET A 178 7.52 15.11 -19.49
C MET A 178 8.23 16.40 -19.95
N HIS A 179 8.85 17.11 -19.02
CA HIS A 179 9.59 18.35 -19.23
C HIS A 179 11.09 18.11 -18.98
N PRO A 180 11.86 17.77 -20.02
CA PRO A 180 13.28 17.45 -19.87
C PRO A 180 14.12 18.71 -19.61
N ILE A 181 15.02 18.62 -18.62
CA ILE A 181 16.03 19.62 -18.28
C ILE A 181 17.40 18.98 -18.48
N VAL A 182 18.30 19.63 -19.22
CA VAL A 182 19.61 19.06 -19.57
C VAL A 182 20.72 19.66 -18.72
N ALA A 183 21.37 18.82 -17.91
CA ALA A 183 22.66 19.11 -17.31
C ALA A 183 23.76 18.86 -18.35
N LYS A 184 24.37 19.95 -18.85
CA LYS A 184 25.36 19.91 -19.94
C LYS A 184 26.66 19.16 -19.61
N LYS A 185 26.88 18.84 -18.33
CA LYS A 185 28.03 18.12 -17.82
C LYS A 185 27.63 17.40 -16.54
N GLU A 186 28.47 16.48 -16.11
CA GLU A 186 28.28 15.82 -14.82
C GLU A 186 28.20 16.84 -13.67
N SER A 187 27.17 16.68 -12.86
CA SER A 187 26.87 17.53 -11.71
C SER A 187 26.19 16.67 -10.66
N THR A 188 26.84 16.51 -9.50
CA THR A 188 26.18 15.91 -8.34
C THR A 188 24.96 16.75 -7.98
N GLY A 189 23.80 16.09 -7.90
CA GLY A 189 22.50 16.74 -7.74
C GLY A 189 21.95 17.39 -9.00
N PHE A 190 22.48 17.07 -10.17
CA PHE A 190 22.00 17.59 -11.44
C PHE A 190 21.91 19.13 -11.43
N VAL A 191 20.75 19.70 -11.78
CA VAL A 191 20.46 21.13 -11.72
C VAL A 191 19.65 21.46 -10.47
N PHE A 192 18.48 20.82 -10.29
CA PHE A 192 17.54 21.18 -9.22
C PHE A 192 18.08 20.82 -7.84
N ASN A 193 18.50 19.56 -7.61
CA ASN A 193 18.98 19.15 -6.30
C ASN A 193 20.23 19.93 -5.87
N ARG A 194 21.04 20.38 -6.83
CA ARG A 194 22.17 21.27 -6.59
C ARG A 194 21.75 22.67 -6.13
N VAL A 195 20.71 23.26 -6.74
CA VAL A 195 20.12 24.53 -6.28
C VAL A 195 19.51 24.36 -4.90
N TRP A 196 18.76 23.27 -4.70
CA TRP A 196 18.12 22.94 -3.44
C TRP A 196 19.12 22.76 -2.30
N ALA A 197 20.26 22.11 -2.52
CA ALA A 197 21.34 22.01 -1.55
C ALA A 197 21.88 23.38 -1.13
N ALA A 198 21.99 24.34 -2.06
CA ALA A 198 22.40 25.70 -1.73
C ALA A 198 21.36 26.44 -0.87
N ILE A 199 20.07 26.31 -1.20
CA ILE A 199 18.98 26.89 -0.41
C ILE A 199 18.99 26.32 1.02
N LYS A 200 19.00 25.00 1.17
CA LYS A 200 19.05 24.34 2.49
C LYS A 200 20.24 24.81 3.32
N ARG A 201 21.43 24.87 2.72
CA ARG A 201 22.65 25.30 3.40
C ARG A 201 22.53 26.72 3.95
N GLU A 202 21.96 27.64 3.17
CA GLU A 202 21.75 29.02 3.63
C GLU A 202 20.69 29.07 4.74
N CYS A 203 19.58 28.33 4.59
CA CYS A 203 18.56 28.26 5.62
C CYS A 203 19.13 27.74 6.95
N LEU A 204 19.93 26.67 6.92
CA LEU A 204 20.58 26.15 8.13
C LEU A 204 21.57 27.17 8.73
N SER A 205 22.27 27.94 7.90
CA SER A 205 23.22 28.96 8.38
C SER A 205 22.50 30.11 9.09
N ILE A 206 21.37 30.58 8.55
CA ILE A 206 20.50 31.59 9.19
C ILE A 206 20.03 31.13 10.58
N LEU A 207 19.63 29.86 10.69
CA LEU A 207 19.21 29.26 11.96
C LEU A 207 20.38 29.09 12.93
N ALA A 208 21.54 28.66 12.44
CA ALA A 208 22.74 28.46 13.26
C ALA A 208 23.34 29.76 13.80
N GLU A 209 23.10 30.88 13.12
CA GLU A 209 23.53 32.22 13.51
C GLU A 209 22.49 32.96 14.36
N ASP A 210 21.37 32.31 14.71
CA ASP A 210 20.24 32.88 15.45
C ASP A 210 19.70 34.18 14.82
N VAL A 211 19.78 34.30 13.47
CA VAL A 211 19.27 35.47 12.74
C VAL A 211 17.74 35.45 12.69
N SER A 212 17.14 34.26 12.63
CA SER A 212 15.68 34.05 12.69
C SER A 212 15.38 32.61 13.15
N ASP A 213 14.10 32.29 13.33
CA ASP A 213 13.62 30.93 13.61
C ASP A 213 13.05 30.24 12.36
N ALA A 214 12.81 28.93 12.46
CA ALA A 214 12.37 28.10 11.33
C ALA A 214 10.97 28.49 10.82
N GLU A 215 10.07 28.94 11.70
CA GLU A 215 8.69 29.31 11.34
C GLU A 215 8.69 30.62 10.53
N GLN A 216 9.44 31.63 10.98
CA GLN A 216 9.57 32.90 10.28
C GLN A 216 10.34 32.75 8.96
N LEU A 217 11.38 31.90 8.93
CA LEU A 217 12.13 31.58 7.70
C LEU A 217 11.22 30.95 6.65
N ASP A 218 10.40 29.97 7.05
CA ASP A 218 9.44 29.37 6.14
C ASP A 218 8.39 30.38 5.68
N GLN A 219 7.86 31.20 6.59
CA GLN A 219 6.84 32.20 6.28
C GLN A 219 7.31 33.20 5.22
N VAL A 220 8.52 33.77 5.36
CA VAL A 220 9.04 34.72 4.37
C VAL A 220 9.27 34.05 3.01
N PHE A 221 9.73 32.80 2.99
CA PHE A 221 9.91 32.06 1.75
C PHE A 221 8.57 31.80 1.06
N MET A 222 7.56 31.38 1.83
CA MET A 222 6.21 31.11 1.30
C MET A 222 5.55 32.39 0.77
N ASP A 223 5.63 33.50 1.51
CA ASP A 223 5.02 34.77 1.09
C ASP A 223 5.68 35.36 -0.16
N MET A 224 7.01 35.25 -0.26
CA MET A 224 7.75 35.79 -1.41
C MET A 224 7.58 34.97 -2.68
N PHE A 225 7.58 33.64 -2.57
CA PHE A 225 7.55 32.75 -3.74
C PHE A 225 6.17 32.13 -4.01
N HIS A 226 5.18 32.44 -3.16
CA HIS A 226 3.86 31.80 -3.16
C HIS A 226 3.97 30.26 -3.13
N SER A 227 4.96 29.76 -2.39
CA SER A 227 5.23 28.33 -2.25
C SER A 227 4.29 27.70 -1.22
N PRO A 228 3.75 26.49 -1.45
CA PRO A 228 2.88 25.80 -0.49
C PRO A 228 3.61 25.28 0.75
N ALA A 229 4.94 25.34 0.77
CA ALA A 229 5.77 25.04 1.94
C ALA A 229 7.08 25.82 1.88
N GLY A 230 7.64 26.09 3.06
CA GLY A 230 8.95 26.67 3.21
C GLY A 230 10.08 25.62 3.31
N PRO A 231 11.35 26.06 3.27
CA PRO A 231 12.49 25.15 3.23
C PRO A 231 12.67 24.27 4.46
N CYS A 232 12.37 24.77 5.66
CA CYS A 232 12.45 24.02 6.91
C CYS A 232 11.42 22.90 6.93
N ALA A 233 10.16 23.17 6.58
CA ALA A 233 9.12 22.15 6.44
C ALA A 233 9.48 21.10 5.39
N MET A 234 10.07 21.50 4.25
CA MET A 234 10.54 20.57 3.23
C MET A 234 11.68 19.67 3.73
N MET A 235 12.64 20.21 4.49
CA MET A 235 13.71 19.42 5.12
C MET A 235 13.17 18.45 6.16
N ASP A 236 12.26 18.89 7.02
CA ASP A 236 11.62 18.04 8.03
C ASP A 236 10.78 16.93 7.38
N ALA A 237 10.12 17.19 6.24
CA ALA A 237 9.36 16.19 5.48
C ALA A 237 10.26 15.09 4.89
N VAL A 238 11.47 15.44 4.43
CA VAL A 238 12.48 14.48 3.96
C VAL A 238 13.10 13.69 5.13
N GLY A 239 13.26 14.36 6.27
CA GLY A 239 13.94 13.84 7.44
C GLY A 239 15.35 14.40 7.57
N LEU A 240 15.66 14.95 8.75
CA LEU A 240 16.87 15.73 8.95
C LEU A 240 18.17 14.91 8.89
N ASP A 241 18.09 13.62 9.19
CA ASP A 241 19.22 12.68 9.06
C ASP A 241 19.58 12.42 7.60
N THR A 242 18.57 12.21 6.75
CA THR A 242 18.75 12.12 5.30
C THR A 242 19.32 13.42 4.74
N VAL A 243 18.82 14.57 5.21
CA VAL A 243 19.34 15.89 4.83
C VAL A 243 20.81 16.02 5.21
N ALA A 244 21.18 15.70 6.45
CA ALA A 244 22.59 15.74 6.90
C ALA A 244 23.50 14.88 6.04
N PHE A 245 23.10 13.62 5.79
CA PHE A 245 23.88 12.67 4.99
C PHE A 245 24.15 13.20 3.57
N ILE A 246 23.13 13.77 2.92
CA ILE A 246 23.27 14.35 1.58
C ILE A 246 24.18 15.59 1.59
N GLU A 247 24.00 16.50 2.57
CA GLU A 247 24.81 17.71 2.66
C GLU A 247 26.28 17.42 3.02
N GLU A 248 26.57 16.39 3.81
CA GLU A 248 27.96 15.92 4.05
C GLU A 248 28.67 15.56 2.74
N HIS A 249 27.96 14.89 1.84
CA HIS A 249 28.51 14.55 0.54
C HIS A 249 28.85 15.81 -0.27
N TYR A 250 27.94 16.79 -0.33
CA TYR A 250 28.20 18.06 -1.00
C TYR A 250 29.36 18.85 -0.37
N ILE A 251 29.42 18.87 0.96
CA ILE A 251 30.50 19.52 1.71
C ILE A 251 31.85 18.93 1.31
N LYS A 252 31.95 17.59 1.33
CA LYS A 252 33.19 16.89 0.98
C LYS A 252 33.56 17.09 -0.49
N GLU A 253 32.62 16.93 -1.42
CA GLU A 253 32.89 17.05 -2.84
C GLU A 253 33.29 18.47 -3.26
N ARG A 254 32.75 19.49 -2.58
CA ARG A 254 32.95 20.90 -2.97
C ARG A 254 33.84 21.71 -2.04
N GLY A 255 34.35 21.10 -0.97
CA GLY A 255 35.17 21.79 0.03
C GLY A 255 34.42 22.92 0.75
N LEU A 256 33.13 22.71 1.07
CA LEU A 256 32.32 23.70 1.80
C LEU A 256 32.58 23.61 3.30
N ASN A 257 32.21 24.62 4.07
CA ASN A 257 32.24 24.57 5.54
C ASN A 257 30.94 23.93 6.08
N GLY A 258 31.08 22.94 6.98
CA GLY A 258 29.98 22.20 7.59
C GLY A 258 29.50 22.72 8.96
N ASP A 259 30.26 23.62 9.59
CA ASP A 259 30.11 24.01 11.01
C ASP A 259 28.71 24.57 11.30
N LYS A 260 28.23 25.48 10.43
CA LYS A 260 26.93 26.14 10.56
C LYS A 260 25.76 25.39 9.89
N THR A 261 26.01 24.20 9.37
CA THR A 261 25.02 23.47 8.57
C THR A 261 24.81 22.06 9.11
N VAL A 262 25.59 21.09 8.65
CA VAL A 262 25.50 19.70 9.09
C VAL A 262 25.82 19.58 10.58
N ASP A 263 26.87 20.24 11.08
CA ASP A 263 27.27 20.10 12.48
C ASP A 263 26.27 20.78 13.43
N PHE A 264 25.73 21.93 13.02
CA PHE A 264 24.60 22.56 13.68
C PHE A 264 23.40 21.61 13.77
N LEU A 265 23.03 20.99 12.65
CA LEU A 265 21.87 20.10 12.57
C LEU A 265 22.07 18.83 13.41
N LYS A 266 23.29 18.26 13.41
CA LYS A 266 23.68 17.13 14.27
C LYS A 266 23.51 17.46 15.75
N LYS A 267 24.22 18.49 16.21
CA LYS A 267 24.29 18.88 17.61
C LYS A 267 22.93 19.29 18.18
N ASN A 268 22.13 20.02 17.39
CA ASN A 268 20.91 20.66 17.91
C ASN A 268 19.64 19.83 17.70
N PHE A 269 19.63 18.91 16.72
CA PHE A 269 18.44 18.15 16.35
C PHE A 269 18.68 16.63 16.37
N LEU A 270 19.62 16.13 15.58
CA LEU A 270 19.83 14.68 15.42
C LEU A 270 20.20 14.00 16.73
N ASP A 271 21.18 14.53 17.47
CA ASP A 271 21.65 13.98 18.75
C ASP A 271 20.55 13.96 19.83
N LYS A 272 19.48 14.75 19.62
CA LYS A 272 18.31 14.83 20.52
C LYS A 272 17.13 13.98 20.03
N GLY A 273 17.28 13.29 18.91
CA GLY A 273 16.25 12.46 18.26
C GLY A 273 15.17 13.27 17.53
N LYS A 274 15.44 14.52 17.15
CA LYS A 274 14.55 15.34 16.32
C LYS A 274 14.89 15.11 14.85
N LEU A 275 14.08 14.29 14.18
CA LEU A 275 14.35 13.83 12.81
C LEU A 275 13.40 14.43 11.78
N GLY A 276 12.59 15.43 12.15
CA GLY A 276 11.53 15.96 11.29
C GLY A 276 10.24 15.16 11.40
N ALA A 277 9.48 15.06 10.31
CA ALA A 277 8.14 14.49 10.26
C ALA A 277 8.06 13.02 10.70
N LYS A 278 9.17 12.28 10.59
CA LYS A 278 9.25 10.87 11.03
C LYS A 278 9.53 10.69 12.53
N SER A 279 9.75 11.77 13.27
CA SER A 279 9.96 11.73 14.72
C SER A 279 8.82 12.41 15.47
N GLY A 280 8.33 11.77 16.52
CA GLY A 280 7.37 12.37 17.45
C GLY A 280 7.91 13.59 18.20
N LYS A 281 9.22 13.88 18.10
CA LYS A 281 9.88 15.06 18.67
C LYS A 281 10.00 16.23 17.68
N GLY A 282 9.50 16.09 16.44
CA GLY A 282 9.60 17.09 15.39
C GLY A 282 11.02 17.19 14.80
N GLY A 283 11.34 18.35 14.23
CA GLY A 283 12.62 18.64 13.58
C GLY A 283 13.01 20.10 13.79
N LEU A 284 13.29 20.79 12.68
CA LEU A 284 13.45 22.24 12.64
C LEU A 284 12.18 22.94 13.12
N LEU A 285 11.03 22.36 12.81
CA LEU A 285 9.71 22.78 13.29
C LEU A 285 9.22 21.90 14.46
N PRO A 286 8.30 22.42 15.30
CA PRO A 286 7.67 21.65 16.37
C PRO A 286 6.94 20.37 15.87
N PRO A 287 6.74 19.37 16.75
CA PRO A 287 5.91 18.20 16.41
C PRO A 287 4.53 18.61 15.88
N GLY A 288 4.08 17.98 14.79
CA GLY A 288 2.77 18.26 14.20
C GLY A 288 2.70 19.51 13.30
N HIS A 289 3.78 20.29 13.17
CA HIS A 289 3.85 21.37 12.16
C HIS A 289 4.16 20.88 10.75
N THR A 290 4.81 19.73 10.61
CA THR A 290 4.96 19.06 9.32
C THR A 290 3.81 18.08 9.09
N THR A 291 2.63 18.62 8.81
CA THR A 291 1.67 17.92 7.94
C THR A 291 2.06 18.22 6.50
N LYS A 292 2.18 17.20 5.64
CA LYS A 292 2.43 17.34 4.19
C LYS A 292 1.75 18.60 3.63
N THR A 293 2.57 19.52 3.09
CA THR A 293 2.24 20.77 2.35
C THR A 293 0.77 21.24 2.43
N THR A 294 0.52 22.30 3.20
CA THR A 294 -0.78 22.99 3.27
C THR A 294 -0.85 24.11 2.24
N GLY A 295 -1.79 24.02 1.28
CA GLY A 295 -2.16 25.16 0.45
C GLY A 295 -2.66 24.86 -0.96
N GLU A 296 -3.63 23.96 -1.13
CA GLU A 296 -4.57 23.88 -2.26
C GLU A 296 -5.56 22.73 -1.99
N LYS A 297 -6.72 22.70 -2.66
CA LYS A 297 -7.65 21.53 -2.59
C LYS A 297 -6.84 20.26 -2.76
N ARG A 298 -6.70 19.46 -1.68
CA ARG A 298 -6.06 18.12 -1.62
C ARG A 298 -5.70 17.60 -3.01
N SER A 299 -4.56 18.05 -3.55
CA SER A 299 -3.87 17.27 -4.55
C SER A 299 -3.35 16.06 -3.81
N ASN A 300 -3.42 14.91 -4.47
CA ASN A 300 -3.31 13.60 -3.88
C ASN A 300 -1.86 13.24 -3.48
N HIS A 301 -1.14 14.14 -2.82
CA HIS A 301 0.26 13.92 -2.42
C HIS A 301 0.40 13.10 -1.14
N ASP A 302 -0.70 12.56 -0.60
CA ASP A 302 -0.69 11.47 0.36
C ASP A 302 -0.35 10.10 -0.27
N GLN A 303 -0.29 9.98 -1.60
CA GLN A 303 -0.43 8.70 -2.31
C GLN A 303 0.86 8.00 -2.77
N LEU A 304 2.04 8.35 -2.28
CA LEU A 304 3.24 7.56 -2.57
C LEU A 304 3.16 6.12 -1.99
N SER A 305 2.30 5.91 -0.99
CA SER A 305 2.06 4.64 -0.30
C SER A 305 0.57 4.34 -0.10
N ALA A 306 -0.33 5.04 -0.80
CA ALA A 306 -1.77 4.85 -0.62
C ALA A 306 -2.19 3.48 -1.18
N PRO A 307 -2.88 2.64 -0.37
CA PRO A 307 -3.31 1.34 -0.83
C PRO A 307 -4.45 1.48 -1.84
N SER A 308 -4.58 0.54 -2.76
CA SER A 308 -5.89 0.28 -3.39
C SER A 308 -6.82 -0.34 -2.35
N LEU A 309 -8.06 0.14 -2.31
CA LEU A 309 -9.10 -0.39 -1.44
C LEU A 309 -9.93 -1.39 -2.23
N TYR A 310 -10.08 -2.61 -1.73
CA TYR A 310 -11.00 -3.60 -2.28
C TYR A 310 -12.05 -3.90 -1.25
N PHE A 311 -13.32 -3.83 -1.64
CA PHE A 311 -14.40 -4.11 -0.72
C PHE A 311 -15.61 -4.66 -1.44
N LEU A 312 -16.46 -5.30 -0.67
CA LEU A 312 -17.61 -6.02 -1.17
C LEU A 312 -18.85 -5.15 -1.11
N ASN A 313 -19.59 -5.10 -2.22
CA ASN A 313 -21.00 -4.68 -2.22
C ASN A 313 -21.85 -5.95 -2.14
N ILE A 314 -22.65 -6.08 -1.08
CA ILE A 314 -23.47 -7.28 -0.85
C ILE A 314 -24.58 -7.41 -1.90
N GLY A 315 -25.05 -6.29 -2.46
CA GLY A 315 -26.13 -6.27 -3.45
C GLY A 315 -27.55 -6.25 -2.87
N LEU A 316 -27.70 -6.05 -1.54
CA LEU A 316 -28.99 -6.00 -0.84
C LEU A 316 -29.96 -4.93 -1.38
N ASN A 317 -29.43 -3.93 -2.07
CA ASN A 317 -30.16 -2.77 -2.58
C ASN A 317 -30.77 -3.05 -3.97
N SER A 318 -30.47 -4.21 -4.57
CA SER A 318 -30.98 -4.60 -5.89
C SER A 318 -32.43 -5.03 -5.82
N LEU A 319 -33.32 -4.31 -6.51
CA LEU A 319 -34.76 -4.58 -6.52
C LEU A 319 -35.15 -5.84 -7.32
N SER A 320 -34.27 -6.33 -8.21
CA SER A 320 -34.57 -7.43 -9.13
C SER A 320 -34.01 -8.79 -8.70
N ASP A 321 -32.86 -8.81 -8.03
CA ASP A 321 -32.21 -10.04 -7.53
C ASP A 321 -31.28 -9.70 -6.37
N THR A 322 -31.79 -9.73 -5.14
CA THR A 322 -31.00 -9.43 -3.94
C THR A 322 -29.94 -10.50 -3.64
N LEU A 323 -30.10 -11.71 -4.18
CA LEU A 323 -29.22 -12.84 -3.85
C LEU A 323 -27.95 -12.81 -4.69
N HIS A 324 -28.03 -12.54 -6.00
CA HIS A 324 -26.88 -12.61 -6.92
C HIS A 324 -26.35 -11.25 -7.38
N SER A 325 -26.81 -10.14 -6.80
CA SER A 325 -26.36 -8.79 -7.19
C SER A 325 -25.06 -8.34 -6.54
N GLY A 326 -24.41 -9.21 -5.75
CA GLY A 326 -23.17 -8.90 -5.06
C GLY A 326 -22.01 -8.63 -6.01
N ARG A 327 -21.07 -7.80 -5.58
CA ARG A 327 -19.92 -7.35 -6.39
C ARG A 327 -18.67 -7.18 -5.53
N ILE A 328 -17.52 -7.38 -6.16
CA ILE A 328 -16.22 -6.92 -5.64
C ILE A 328 -15.90 -5.60 -6.33
N VAL A 329 -15.59 -4.60 -5.52
CA VAL A 329 -15.33 -3.24 -5.97
C VAL A 329 -13.91 -2.85 -5.56
N VAL A 330 -13.20 -2.17 -6.45
CA VAL A 330 -11.90 -1.55 -6.15
C VAL A 330 -12.03 -0.03 -6.23
N GLY A 331 -11.35 0.68 -5.35
CA GLY A 331 -11.32 2.12 -5.28
C GLY A 331 -10.01 2.66 -4.71
N SER A 332 -9.87 3.98 -4.68
CA SER A 332 -8.73 4.68 -4.10
C SER A 332 -9.08 5.42 -2.78
N PRO A 333 -8.13 5.60 -1.85
CA PRO A 333 -8.38 6.27 -0.56
C PRO A 333 -8.81 7.73 -0.62
N ASP A 334 -8.74 8.35 -1.80
CA ASP A 334 -9.21 9.71 -2.05
C ASP A 334 -10.70 9.77 -2.42
N GLY A 335 -11.37 8.61 -2.60
CA GLY A 335 -12.78 8.51 -2.97
C GLY A 335 -13.03 8.50 -4.48
N ARG A 336 -12.00 8.29 -5.32
CA ARG A 336 -12.13 8.25 -6.79
C ARG A 336 -12.04 6.81 -7.31
N ASN A 337 -12.18 6.65 -8.64
CA ASN A 337 -11.88 5.43 -9.38
C ASN A 337 -12.58 4.16 -8.88
N LEU A 338 -13.79 4.32 -8.33
CA LEU A 338 -14.59 3.18 -7.89
C LEU A 338 -15.04 2.37 -9.11
N ARG A 339 -14.60 1.11 -9.20
CA ARG A 339 -14.99 0.21 -10.30
C ARG A 339 -15.28 -1.20 -9.80
N THR A 340 -16.27 -1.83 -10.40
CA THR A 340 -16.54 -3.25 -10.18
C THR A 340 -15.54 -4.10 -10.96
N ILE A 341 -14.93 -5.09 -10.29
CA ILE A 341 -13.99 -6.04 -10.92
C ILE A 341 -14.57 -7.45 -11.06
N VAL A 342 -15.53 -7.82 -10.20
CA VAL A 342 -16.28 -9.07 -10.29
C VAL A 342 -17.72 -8.79 -9.89
N SER A 343 -18.68 -9.30 -10.67
CA SER A 343 -20.13 -9.17 -10.46
C SER A 343 -20.78 -10.53 -10.23
N GLY A 344 -22.08 -10.55 -9.90
CA GLY A 344 -22.86 -11.80 -9.86
C GLY A 344 -22.63 -12.64 -8.60
N GLN A 345 -22.16 -12.01 -7.51
CA GLN A 345 -21.77 -12.70 -6.28
C GLN A 345 -22.99 -12.97 -5.40
N THR A 346 -22.97 -14.10 -4.69
CA THR A 346 -24.08 -14.57 -3.86
C THR A 346 -23.92 -14.07 -2.42
N LEU A 347 -24.38 -12.84 -2.18
CA LEU A 347 -24.26 -12.13 -0.90
C LEU A 347 -22.83 -12.22 -0.29
N PRO A 348 -21.82 -11.58 -0.92
CA PRO A 348 -20.45 -11.65 -0.44
C PRO A 348 -20.27 -10.93 0.91
N ASP A 349 -19.44 -11.46 1.81
CA ASP A 349 -19.33 -10.94 3.19
C ASP A 349 -17.90 -10.64 3.66
N GLY A 350 -16.99 -11.61 3.64
CA GLY A 350 -15.59 -11.46 4.05
C GLY A 350 -14.64 -11.34 2.86
N LEU A 351 -13.58 -10.52 2.98
CA LEU A 351 -12.59 -10.33 1.92
C LEU A 351 -11.20 -10.03 2.51
N ASP A 352 -10.17 -10.67 1.96
CA ASP A 352 -8.78 -10.29 2.21
C ASP A 352 -7.90 -10.57 0.98
N ILE A 353 -6.69 -10.02 0.94
CA ILE A 353 -5.81 -10.04 -0.23
C ILE A 353 -4.46 -10.68 0.09
N SER A 354 -4.04 -11.66 -0.73
CA SER A 354 -2.68 -12.17 -0.72
C SER A 354 -1.81 -11.37 -1.69
N LEU A 355 -0.96 -10.49 -1.17
CA LEU A 355 -0.05 -9.70 -2.00
C LEU A 355 1.04 -10.57 -2.65
N LYS A 356 1.48 -11.62 -1.93
CA LYS A 356 2.42 -12.63 -2.42
C LYS A 356 1.93 -13.28 -3.71
N THR A 357 0.65 -13.68 -3.75
CA THR A 357 0.06 -14.33 -4.93
C THR A 357 -0.62 -13.37 -5.89
N GLY A 358 -0.83 -12.11 -5.49
CA GLY A 358 -1.59 -11.12 -6.25
C GLY A 358 -3.06 -11.51 -6.42
N ARG A 359 -3.66 -12.12 -5.37
CA ARG A 359 -5.04 -12.62 -5.41
C ARG A 359 -5.90 -12.07 -4.28
N ILE A 360 -7.16 -11.81 -4.62
CA ILE A 360 -8.24 -11.47 -3.69
C ILE A 360 -8.96 -12.78 -3.35
N TYR A 361 -9.28 -12.96 -2.08
CA TYR A 361 -10.11 -14.06 -1.58
C TYR A 361 -11.34 -13.49 -0.92
N TRP A 362 -12.50 -14.09 -1.17
CA TRP A 362 -13.74 -13.65 -0.54
C TRP A 362 -14.70 -14.80 -0.29
N THR A 363 -15.59 -14.58 0.67
CA THR A 363 -16.66 -15.50 1.02
C THR A 363 -17.98 -15.06 0.38
N ASN A 364 -18.77 -16.04 -0.06
CA ASN A 364 -20.16 -15.85 -0.48
C ASN A 364 -21.04 -16.65 0.46
N MET A 365 -22.01 -15.97 1.08
CA MET A 365 -22.85 -16.56 2.12
C MET A 365 -23.75 -17.68 1.62
N GLY A 366 -24.13 -17.67 0.34
CA GLY A 366 -25.18 -18.57 -0.14
C GLY A 366 -26.54 -18.20 0.47
N VAL A 367 -27.42 -19.19 0.61
CA VAL A 367 -28.73 -19.03 1.22
C VAL A 367 -28.65 -19.51 2.68
N PRO A 368 -28.93 -18.67 3.70
CA PRO A 368 -28.75 -19.05 5.11
C PRO A 368 -29.45 -20.34 5.57
N SER A 369 -30.52 -20.77 4.90
CA SER A 369 -31.23 -22.01 5.19
C SER A 369 -30.67 -23.23 4.43
N SER A 370 -29.53 -23.12 3.77
CA SER A 370 -28.96 -24.14 2.91
C SER A 370 -27.44 -24.13 2.99
N ASN A 371 -26.84 -25.31 3.17
CA ASN A 371 -25.39 -25.48 3.21
C ASN A 371 -24.74 -25.34 1.82
N ASP A 372 -24.81 -24.14 1.24
CA ASP A 372 -24.41 -23.85 -0.13
C ASP A 372 -23.48 -22.63 -0.29
N GLY A 373 -22.93 -22.13 0.82
CA GLY A 373 -21.88 -21.12 0.82
C GLY A 373 -20.61 -21.59 0.09
N ILE A 374 -19.82 -20.61 -0.38
CA ILE A 374 -18.56 -20.85 -1.09
C ILE A 374 -17.48 -19.83 -0.72
N VAL A 375 -16.22 -20.21 -0.93
CA VAL A 375 -15.08 -19.29 -0.92
C VAL A 375 -14.50 -19.22 -2.32
N GLN A 376 -14.21 -18.02 -2.82
CA GLN A 376 -13.67 -17.80 -4.16
C GLN A 376 -12.42 -16.93 -4.12
N SER A 377 -11.68 -16.94 -5.24
CA SER A 377 -10.54 -16.05 -5.45
C SER A 377 -10.47 -15.53 -6.88
N CYS A 378 -9.81 -14.40 -7.09
CA CYS A 378 -9.48 -13.84 -8.41
C CYS A 378 -8.15 -13.10 -8.33
N LYS A 379 -7.58 -12.72 -9.47
CA LYS A 379 -6.45 -11.79 -9.51
C LYS A 379 -6.91 -10.38 -9.11
N LEU A 380 -5.96 -9.51 -8.76
CA LEU A 380 -6.21 -8.12 -8.38
C LEU A 380 -7.02 -7.29 -9.41
N ASP A 381 -6.99 -7.69 -10.69
CA ASP A 381 -7.74 -7.07 -11.79
C ASP A 381 -9.17 -7.63 -11.98
N GLY A 382 -9.55 -8.67 -11.22
CA GLY A 382 -10.83 -9.38 -11.32
C GLY A 382 -10.81 -10.62 -12.21
N SER A 383 -9.71 -10.88 -12.94
CA SER A 383 -9.59 -12.04 -13.83
C SER A 383 -9.29 -13.34 -13.07
N ASP A 384 -9.39 -14.48 -13.76
CA ASP A 384 -9.05 -15.81 -13.21
C ASP A 384 -9.83 -16.14 -11.93
N VAL A 385 -11.15 -15.94 -11.95
CA VAL A 385 -12.06 -16.31 -10.86
C VAL A 385 -12.05 -17.83 -10.66
N LYS A 386 -11.79 -18.28 -9.43
CA LYS A 386 -11.70 -19.69 -9.03
C LYS A 386 -12.51 -19.94 -7.77
N THR A 387 -13.16 -21.10 -7.71
CA THR A 387 -13.74 -21.61 -6.46
C THR A 387 -12.63 -22.27 -5.64
N VAL A 388 -12.47 -21.80 -4.40
CA VAL A 388 -11.49 -22.33 -3.43
C VAL A 388 -12.15 -23.38 -2.55
N ILE A 389 -13.31 -23.06 -1.95
CA ILE A 389 -14.14 -24.01 -1.21
C ILE A 389 -15.47 -24.16 -1.96
N PRO A 390 -15.84 -25.36 -2.44
CA PRO A 390 -17.07 -25.57 -3.18
C PRO A 390 -18.29 -25.74 -2.27
N ARG A 391 -19.48 -25.55 -2.86
CA ARG A 391 -20.79 -25.67 -2.18
C ARG A 391 -20.89 -26.99 -1.40
N GLY A 392 -21.57 -26.97 -0.26
CA GLY A 392 -21.72 -28.13 0.62
C GLY A 392 -20.61 -28.31 1.65
N ASN A 393 -19.47 -27.63 1.48
CA ASN A 393 -18.34 -27.75 2.43
C ASN A 393 -18.37 -26.66 3.51
N VAL A 394 -19.07 -25.56 3.26
CA VAL A 394 -19.26 -24.45 4.19
C VAL A 394 -20.68 -23.92 4.07
N HIS A 395 -21.31 -23.54 5.19
CA HIS A 395 -22.73 -23.21 5.22
C HIS A 395 -22.96 -21.76 4.83
N THR A 396 -22.53 -20.83 5.68
CA THR A 396 -22.63 -19.40 5.47
C THR A 396 -21.31 -18.78 5.90
N PRO A 397 -20.28 -18.83 5.03
CA PRO A 397 -18.97 -18.28 5.35
C PRO A 397 -19.05 -16.76 5.53
N LYS A 398 -18.34 -16.27 6.53
CA LYS A 398 -18.34 -14.88 6.99
C LYS A 398 -16.99 -14.22 6.79
N GLN A 399 -16.53 -13.40 7.72
CA GLN A 399 -15.26 -12.69 7.57
C GLN A 399 -14.12 -13.69 7.40
N LEU A 400 -13.12 -13.26 6.64
CA LEU A 400 -11.97 -14.05 6.22
C LEU A 400 -10.71 -13.22 6.39
N ILE A 401 -9.63 -13.86 6.85
CA ILE A 401 -8.30 -13.25 6.96
C ILE A 401 -7.25 -14.17 6.32
N ILE A 402 -6.23 -13.57 5.72
CA ILE A 402 -5.09 -14.28 5.14
C ILE A 402 -3.90 -14.28 6.09
N ASP A 403 -3.39 -15.46 6.37
CA ASP A 403 -2.06 -15.63 6.91
C ASP A 403 -1.05 -15.77 5.77
N GLN A 404 -0.38 -14.66 5.46
CA GLN A 404 0.61 -14.58 4.39
C GLN A 404 1.86 -15.43 4.66
N ARG A 405 2.19 -15.70 5.93
CA ARG A 405 3.44 -16.39 6.29
C ARG A 405 3.34 -17.89 5.99
N ASN A 406 2.16 -18.47 6.23
CA ASN A 406 1.93 -19.90 6.08
C ASN A 406 1.00 -20.25 4.90
N ASP A 407 0.66 -19.28 4.07
CA ASP A 407 -0.21 -19.45 2.88
C ASP A 407 -1.59 -20.05 3.21
N LYS A 408 -2.19 -19.62 4.33
CA LYS A 408 -3.48 -20.11 4.84
C LYS A 408 -4.58 -19.05 4.80
N LEU A 409 -5.80 -19.48 4.48
CA LEU A 409 -7.05 -18.75 4.68
C LEU A 409 -7.67 -19.17 6.00
N TYR A 410 -8.18 -18.22 6.78
CA TYR A 410 -9.03 -18.47 7.94
C TYR A 410 -10.36 -17.78 7.73
N PHE A 411 -11.47 -18.44 8.08
CA PHE A 411 -12.81 -17.86 7.96
C PHE A 411 -13.76 -18.46 8.99
N CYS A 412 -14.77 -17.69 9.36
CA CYS A 412 -15.89 -18.19 10.15
C CYS A 412 -17.01 -18.71 9.26
N ASP A 413 -17.78 -19.65 9.80
CA ASP A 413 -18.99 -20.18 9.18
C ASP A 413 -20.15 -20.05 10.18
N ARG A 414 -21.07 -19.14 9.88
CA ARG A 414 -22.09 -18.67 10.83
C ARG A 414 -23.08 -19.78 11.15
N GLU A 415 -23.88 -20.19 10.17
CA GLU A 415 -24.87 -21.26 10.34
C GLU A 415 -24.24 -22.66 10.37
N GLY A 416 -22.98 -22.80 9.98
CA GLY A 416 -22.23 -24.04 10.20
C GLY A 416 -21.65 -24.18 11.61
N LEU A 417 -21.71 -23.13 12.43
CA LEU A 417 -21.24 -23.06 13.82
C LEU A 417 -19.74 -23.32 13.98
N ARG A 418 -18.92 -22.86 13.01
CA ARG A 418 -17.51 -23.24 12.88
C ARG A 418 -16.57 -22.06 12.69
N VAL A 419 -15.31 -22.28 13.07
CA VAL A 419 -14.14 -21.54 12.57
C VAL A 419 -13.28 -22.52 11.79
N MET A 420 -12.85 -22.15 10.58
CA MET A 420 -12.20 -23.06 9.65
C MET A 420 -10.93 -22.42 9.07
N ARG A 421 -10.01 -23.25 8.59
CA ARG A 421 -8.86 -22.82 7.77
C ARG A 421 -8.62 -23.75 6.59
N CYS A 422 -7.96 -23.26 5.55
CA CYS A 422 -7.48 -24.06 4.43
C CYS A 422 -6.25 -23.40 3.77
N ASN A 423 -5.58 -24.11 2.87
CA ASN A 423 -4.59 -23.51 1.95
C ASN A 423 -5.29 -22.60 0.93
N PHE A 424 -4.52 -21.75 0.27
CA PHE A 424 -5.01 -20.86 -0.81
C PHE A 424 -5.71 -21.55 -1.98
N ASP A 425 -5.52 -22.85 -2.17
CA ASP A 425 -6.20 -23.67 -3.19
C ASP A 425 -7.39 -24.47 -2.63
N GLY A 426 -7.69 -24.34 -1.34
CA GLY A 426 -8.77 -25.05 -0.64
C GLY A 426 -8.36 -26.40 -0.06
N SER A 427 -7.14 -26.88 -0.30
CA SER A 427 -6.61 -28.08 0.36
C SER A 427 -6.38 -27.87 1.85
N ASP A 428 -6.17 -28.97 2.60
CA ASP A 428 -6.04 -28.96 4.06
C ASP A 428 -7.16 -28.17 4.76
N HIS A 429 -8.40 -28.43 4.35
CA HIS A 429 -9.59 -27.80 4.90
C HIS A 429 -9.89 -28.38 6.30
N GLU A 430 -9.62 -27.60 7.33
CA GLU A 430 -9.65 -28.00 8.73
C GLU A 430 -10.70 -27.18 9.51
N ILE A 431 -11.40 -27.84 10.42
CA ILE A 431 -12.26 -27.18 11.41
C ILE A 431 -11.42 -26.92 12.66
N LEU A 432 -11.32 -25.67 13.08
CA LEU A 432 -10.56 -25.24 14.25
C LEU A 432 -11.43 -25.15 15.51
N ILE A 433 -12.68 -24.72 15.35
CA ILE A 433 -13.71 -24.61 16.38
C ILE A 433 -15.02 -25.22 15.84
N GLN A 434 -15.72 -26.03 16.64
CA GLN A 434 -17.06 -26.54 16.37
C GLN A 434 -17.95 -26.27 17.59
N ASN A 435 -18.86 -25.29 17.49
CA ASN A 435 -19.69 -24.84 18.63
C ASN A 435 -21.03 -25.57 18.79
N GLY A 436 -21.35 -26.50 17.90
CA GLY A 436 -22.60 -27.26 17.92
C GLY A 436 -22.76 -28.08 16.64
N ASP A 437 -23.87 -28.81 16.50
CA ASP A 437 -24.24 -29.50 15.27
C ASP A 437 -25.32 -28.70 14.53
N PHE A 438 -25.01 -28.17 13.35
CA PHE A 438 -25.98 -27.40 12.56
C PHE A 438 -27.16 -28.23 12.03
N ASN A 439 -27.12 -29.56 12.14
CA ASN A 439 -28.26 -30.44 11.87
C ASN A 439 -29.17 -30.62 13.10
N ASN A 440 -28.71 -30.23 14.28
CA ASN A 440 -29.52 -30.19 15.48
C ASN A 440 -30.28 -28.85 15.55
N GLU A 441 -31.61 -28.91 15.62
CA GLU A 441 -32.46 -27.71 15.61
C GLU A 441 -32.16 -26.73 16.76
N ASN A 442 -31.79 -27.23 17.95
CA ASN A 442 -31.49 -26.37 19.09
C ASN A 442 -30.17 -25.62 18.89
N ASP A 443 -29.13 -26.34 18.47
CA ASP A 443 -27.81 -25.75 18.23
C ASP A 443 -27.86 -24.75 17.07
N ALA A 444 -28.58 -25.09 15.99
CA ALA A 444 -28.74 -24.24 14.82
C ALA A 444 -29.53 -22.95 15.12
N ALA A 445 -30.51 -23.02 16.03
CA ALA A 445 -31.30 -21.87 16.46
C ALA A 445 -30.57 -20.97 17.48
N ASP A 446 -29.56 -21.48 18.18
CA ASP A 446 -28.82 -20.71 19.17
C ASP A 446 -27.79 -19.77 18.51
N GLN A 447 -28.21 -18.51 18.33
CA GLN A 447 -27.37 -17.45 17.76
C GLN A 447 -26.11 -17.13 18.58
N MET A 448 -26.03 -17.63 19.82
CA MET A 448 -24.81 -17.53 20.61
C MET A 448 -23.68 -18.38 20.00
N ASN A 449 -23.98 -19.42 19.23
CA ASN A 449 -22.99 -20.29 18.60
C ASN A 449 -22.42 -19.76 17.28
N TRP A 450 -23.01 -18.70 16.73
CA TRP A 450 -22.67 -18.11 15.44
C TRP A 450 -21.33 -17.39 15.44
N CYS A 451 -20.35 -17.96 14.74
CA CYS A 451 -19.04 -17.35 14.48
C CYS A 451 -19.13 -16.37 13.30
N VAL A 452 -18.45 -15.21 13.39
CA VAL A 452 -18.54 -14.16 12.35
C VAL A 452 -17.19 -13.62 11.92
N GLY A 453 -16.45 -12.99 12.83
CA GLY A 453 -15.16 -12.35 12.61
C GLY A 453 -14.00 -13.28 12.92
N ILE A 454 -12.88 -13.11 12.24
CA ILE A 454 -11.66 -13.92 12.46
C ILE A 454 -10.40 -13.06 12.30
N SER A 455 -9.44 -13.26 13.18
CA SER A 455 -8.08 -12.71 13.03
C SER A 455 -7.04 -13.70 13.54
N VAL A 456 -5.79 -13.55 13.10
CA VAL A 456 -4.68 -14.44 13.46
C VAL A 456 -3.49 -13.59 13.91
N ASN A 457 -2.89 -13.97 15.04
CA ASN A 457 -1.64 -13.42 15.55
C ASN A 457 -0.59 -14.53 15.52
N GLN A 458 0.22 -14.54 14.46
CA GLN A 458 1.25 -15.55 14.25
C GLN A 458 2.39 -15.42 15.27
N LYS A 459 2.68 -14.21 15.77
CA LYS A 459 3.72 -14.02 16.80
C LYS A 459 3.38 -14.73 18.11
N GLU A 460 2.09 -14.77 18.48
CA GLU A 460 1.62 -15.49 19.66
C GLU A 460 1.17 -16.93 19.38
N GLY A 461 1.09 -17.33 18.11
CA GLY A 461 0.53 -18.63 17.71
C GLY A 461 -0.95 -18.76 18.07
N LYS A 462 -1.73 -17.68 18.02
CA LYS A 462 -3.15 -17.65 18.40
C LYS A 462 -4.04 -17.11 17.28
N PHE A 463 -5.28 -17.60 17.23
CA PHE A 463 -6.35 -17.00 16.44
C PHE A 463 -7.48 -16.52 17.33
N TYR A 464 -8.25 -15.57 16.83
CA TYR A 464 -9.27 -14.82 17.56
C TYR A 464 -10.54 -14.77 16.73
N TRP A 465 -11.71 -14.94 17.35
CA TRP A 465 -12.97 -14.86 16.61
C TRP A 465 -14.07 -14.18 17.42
N THR A 466 -15.07 -13.66 16.72
CA THR A 466 -16.27 -13.09 17.33
C THR A 466 -17.45 -14.06 17.27
N GLN A 467 -18.28 -13.99 18.30
CA GLN A 467 -19.64 -14.50 18.26
C GLN A 467 -20.60 -13.36 18.56
N LYS A 468 -21.44 -13.04 17.58
CA LYS A 468 -22.26 -11.82 17.62
C LYS A 468 -23.43 -11.90 18.62
N GLY A 469 -23.94 -13.10 18.90
CA GLY A 469 -25.15 -13.30 19.68
C GLY A 469 -26.41 -12.79 18.99
N LEU A 470 -27.49 -12.65 19.77
CA LEU A 470 -28.76 -12.10 19.28
C LEU A 470 -28.57 -10.68 18.76
N SER A 471 -29.23 -10.35 17.64
CA SER A 471 -29.17 -8.99 17.10
C SER A 471 -29.67 -7.98 18.13
N LYS A 472 -28.85 -6.94 18.39
CA LYS A 472 -29.09 -5.93 19.43
C LYS A 472 -29.32 -6.52 20.83
N GLY A 473 -28.83 -7.75 21.08
CA GLY A 473 -29.02 -8.45 22.34
C GLY A 473 -28.01 -8.06 23.42
N GLY A 474 -26.90 -7.40 23.06
CA GLY A 474 -25.84 -7.07 24.01
C GLY A 474 -25.23 -8.32 24.64
N LYS A 475 -25.10 -9.39 23.85
CA LYS A 475 -24.58 -10.71 24.25
C LYS A 475 -23.36 -11.13 23.43
N GLY A 476 -22.78 -10.20 22.68
CA GLY A 476 -21.61 -10.44 21.87
C GLY A 476 -20.39 -10.87 22.68
N ARG A 477 -19.54 -11.70 22.07
CA ARG A 477 -18.35 -12.27 22.69
C ARG A 477 -17.18 -12.27 21.71
N ILE A 478 -15.97 -12.21 22.26
CA ILE A 478 -14.72 -12.40 21.52
C ILE A 478 -13.90 -13.46 22.26
N PHE A 479 -13.32 -14.39 21.50
CA PHE A 479 -12.53 -15.49 22.02
C PHE A 479 -11.15 -15.53 21.37
N ARG A 480 -10.25 -16.32 21.95
CA ARG A 480 -9.03 -16.78 21.31
C ARG A 480 -8.71 -18.22 21.65
N ALA A 481 -7.91 -18.87 20.80
CA ALA A 481 -7.32 -20.18 21.07
C ALA A 481 -5.99 -20.32 20.31
N SER A 482 -5.23 -21.37 20.60
CA SER A 482 -3.96 -21.66 19.91
C SER A 482 -4.23 -22.07 18.45
N ILE A 483 -3.40 -21.62 17.52
CA ILE A 483 -3.50 -22.02 16.10
C ILE A 483 -3.32 -23.54 15.98
N GLU A 484 -2.33 -24.07 16.69
CA GLU A 484 -2.11 -25.50 16.77
C GLU A 484 -3.09 -26.14 17.76
N MET A 485 -3.73 -27.22 17.33
CA MET A 485 -4.64 -27.97 18.17
C MET A 485 -3.87 -28.63 19.32
N PRO A 486 -4.33 -28.50 20.59
CA PRO A 486 -3.72 -29.23 21.69
C PRO A 486 -3.73 -30.74 21.45
N LYS A 487 -2.66 -31.42 21.89
CA LYS A 487 -2.44 -32.83 21.60
C LYS A 487 -3.56 -33.70 22.19
N GLY A 488 -4.22 -34.46 21.32
CA GLY A 488 -5.30 -35.38 21.71
C GLY A 488 -6.68 -34.73 21.82
N GLU A 489 -6.79 -33.44 21.54
CA GLU A 489 -8.04 -32.70 21.51
C GLU A 489 -8.53 -32.49 20.07
N ASN A 490 -9.76 -31.99 19.92
CA ASN A 490 -10.36 -31.69 18.63
C ASN A 490 -11.21 -30.41 18.70
N ALA A 491 -11.74 -29.98 17.56
CA ALA A 491 -12.43 -28.71 17.40
C ALA A 491 -13.66 -28.49 18.32
N SER A 492 -14.32 -29.57 18.78
CA SER A 492 -15.49 -29.48 19.66
C SER A 492 -15.17 -29.62 21.15
N SER A 493 -13.95 -30.04 21.49
CA SER A 493 -13.56 -30.37 22.88
C SER A 493 -12.27 -29.73 23.35
N ARG A 494 -11.66 -28.87 22.51
CA ARG A 494 -10.41 -28.20 22.84
C ARG A 494 -10.55 -27.33 24.09
N SER A 495 -9.60 -27.50 25.02
CA SER A 495 -9.65 -26.93 26.36
C SER A 495 -9.01 -25.54 26.46
N ASP A 496 -8.28 -25.13 25.41
CA ASP A 496 -7.49 -23.90 25.36
C ASP A 496 -8.26 -22.67 24.86
N ILE A 497 -9.59 -22.75 24.75
CA ILE A 497 -10.44 -21.61 24.39
C ILE A 497 -10.49 -20.62 25.56
N GLU A 498 -10.11 -19.38 25.29
CA GLU A 498 -10.18 -18.27 26.23
C GLU A 498 -11.30 -17.29 25.81
N THR A 499 -12.21 -16.97 26.72
CA THR A 499 -13.20 -15.91 26.51
C THR A 499 -12.58 -14.57 26.90
N LEU A 500 -12.50 -13.61 25.98
CA LEU A 500 -11.83 -12.32 26.22
C LEU A 500 -12.81 -11.19 26.54
N PHE A 501 -14.00 -11.24 25.94
CA PHE A 501 -15.07 -10.27 26.14
C PHE A 501 -16.42 -10.98 26.17
N THR A 502 -17.35 -10.45 26.97
CA THR A 502 -18.75 -10.87 27.01
C THR A 502 -19.69 -9.67 27.06
N GLY A 503 -20.93 -9.81 26.61
CA GLY A 503 -21.89 -8.70 26.69
C GLY A 503 -21.54 -7.49 25.82
N LEU A 504 -20.75 -7.69 24.76
CA LEU A 504 -20.56 -6.68 23.71
C LEU A 504 -21.87 -6.47 22.93
N PRO A 505 -22.05 -5.31 22.28
CA PRO A 505 -23.26 -5.03 21.49
C PRO A 505 -23.56 -6.10 20.45
N GLU A 506 -22.72 -6.19 19.41
CA GLU A 506 -22.81 -7.16 18.32
C GLU A 506 -21.49 -7.11 17.53
N PRO A 507 -20.41 -7.77 18.02
CA PRO A 507 -19.09 -7.66 17.44
C PRO A 507 -19.01 -8.47 16.15
N ILE A 508 -18.54 -7.85 15.07
CA ILE A 508 -18.58 -8.42 13.72
C ILE A 508 -17.18 -8.80 13.25
N ASP A 509 -16.38 -7.84 12.82
CA ASP A 509 -15.05 -8.09 12.26
C ASP A 509 -13.96 -7.68 13.25
N LEU A 510 -12.77 -8.28 13.13
CA LEU A 510 -11.63 -7.96 13.99
C LEU A 510 -10.30 -8.11 13.26
N GLU A 511 -9.31 -7.33 13.67
CA GLU A 511 -7.94 -7.48 13.18
C GLU A 511 -6.94 -7.12 14.28
N ILE A 512 -5.77 -7.76 14.22
CA ILE A 512 -4.68 -7.54 15.17
C ILE A 512 -3.53 -6.84 14.48
N ASP A 513 -3.09 -5.73 15.07
CA ASP A 513 -1.79 -5.15 14.76
C ASP A 513 -0.71 -5.90 15.54
N GLU A 514 -0.03 -6.85 14.89
CA GLU A 514 1.03 -7.65 15.50
C GLU A 514 2.24 -6.82 15.98
N ASP A 515 2.45 -5.62 15.46
CA ASP A 515 3.60 -4.81 15.85
C ASP A 515 3.35 -4.07 17.16
N THR A 516 2.13 -3.57 17.32
CA THR A 516 1.74 -2.86 18.54
C THR A 516 1.00 -3.73 19.54
N GLN A 517 0.76 -5.01 19.20
CA GLN A 517 -0.03 -5.99 19.95
C GLN A 517 -1.38 -5.41 20.37
N THR A 518 -2.11 -4.87 19.39
CA THR A 518 -3.42 -4.22 19.60
C THR A 518 -4.50 -4.98 18.82
N LEU A 519 -5.57 -5.35 19.50
CA LEU A 519 -6.78 -5.89 18.88
C LEU A 519 -7.73 -4.74 18.55
N PHE A 520 -8.24 -4.72 17.33
CA PHE A 520 -9.31 -3.84 16.86
C PHE A 520 -10.52 -4.66 16.47
N TRP A 521 -11.73 -4.13 16.69
CA TRP A 521 -12.95 -4.77 16.19
C TRP A 521 -14.07 -3.76 15.93
N THR A 522 -14.99 -4.16 15.06
CA THR A 522 -16.24 -3.44 14.79
C THR A 522 -17.38 -4.00 15.63
N ASP A 523 -18.21 -3.12 16.16
CA ASP A 523 -19.49 -3.46 16.78
C ASP A 523 -20.65 -2.86 15.99
N ARG A 524 -21.70 -3.65 15.78
CA ARG A 524 -23.03 -3.17 15.35
C ARG A 524 -23.91 -2.80 16.53
N GLY A 525 -25.11 -2.31 16.21
CA GLY A 525 -26.14 -2.00 17.21
C GLY A 525 -26.30 -0.51 17.49
N ASP A 526 -27.25 -0.18 18.36
CA ASP A 526 -27.70 1.19 18.52
C ASP A 526 -26.73 2.05 19.38
N PRO A 527 -26.63 3.37 19.08
CA PRO A 527 -25.97 4.30 19.98
C PRO A 527 -26.60 4.29 21.39
N PRO A 528 -25.82 4.54 22.46
CA PRO A 528 -24.42 4.97 22.45
C PRO A 528 -23.41 3.81 22.45
N MET A 529 -23.84 2.54 22.42
CA MET A 529 -22.93 1.41 22.68
C MET A 529 -22.41 0.77 21.40
N GLY A 530 -23.25 0.57 20.38
CA GLY A 530 -22.87 -0.05 19.11
C GLY A 530 -22.41 0.94 18.03
N ASN A 531 -22.25 0.43 16.81
CA ASN A 531 -21.84 1.18 15.63
C ASN A 531 -20.53 1.94 15.85
N SER A 532 -19.52 1.18 16.29
CA SER A 532 -18.23 1.68 16.71
C SER A 532 -17.05 0.86 16.18
N LEU A 533 -15.90 1.52 16.15
CA LEU A 533 -14.58 0.89 16.10
C LEU A 533 -14.00 0.94 17.51
N ASN A 534 -13.52 -0.20 17.98
CA ASN A 534 -12.99 -0.36 19.33
C ASN A 534 -11.56 -0.90 19.27
N SER A 535 -10.78 -0.69 20.33
CA SER A 535 -9.44 -1.26 20.45
C SER A 535 -9.02 -1.58 21.87
N VAL A 536 -8.10 -2.54 22.01
CA VAL A 536 -7.49 -2.92 23.28
C VAL A 536 -6.10 -3.49 23.06
N LYS A 537 -5.17 -3.20 23.98
CA LYS A 537 -3.84 -3.84 23.99
C LYS A 537 -3.96 -5.29 24.47
N LEU A 538 -3.32 -6.22 23.76
CA LEU A 538 -3.39 -7.65 24.07
C LEU A 538 -2.83 -7.98 25.47
N GLU A 539 -1.84 -7.23 25.96
CA GLU A 539 -1.30 -7.37 27.32
C GLU A 539 -2.33 -7.08 28.43
N ASN A 540 -3.38 -6.32 28.11
CA ASN A 540 -4.48 -6.03 29.04
C ASN A 540 -5.56 -7.12 29.03
N LEU A 541 -5.45 -8.12 28.15
CA LEU A 541 -6.43 -9.19 28.01
C LEU A 541 -6.06 -10.40 28.88
N ARG A 542 -7.08 -10.95 29.51
CA ARG A 542 -7.04 -12.22 30.25
C ARG A 542 -8.28 -13.03 29.93
N SER A 543 -8.20 -14.35 30.07
CA SER A 543 -9.39 -15.21 29.99
C SER A 543 -10.37 -14.85 31.12
N LEU A 544 -11.62 -14.62 30.75
CA LEU A 544 -12.73 -14.30 31.63
C LEU A 544 -13.39 -15.56 32.16
N LYS A 545 -13.77 -15.52 33.44
CA LYS A 545 -14.62 -16.49 34.11
C LYS A 545 -16.02 -15.92 34.31
N ASP A 546 -16.98 -16.78 34.64
CA ASP A 546 -18.35 -16.35 34.94
C ASP A 546 -18.38 -15.26 36.02
N GLY A 547 -19.04 -14.14 35.69
CA GLY A 547 -19.15 -12.97 36.56
C GLY A 547 -17.97 -11.99 36.50
N ASP A 548 -16.90 -12.28 35.73
CA ASP A 548 -15.86 -11.28 35.47
C ASP A 548 -16.43 -10.07 34.72
N LYS A 549 -15.88 -8.90 35.02
CA LYS A 549 -16.12 -7.70 34.22
C LYS A 549 -15.26 -7.73 32.97
N ASN A 550 -15.78 -7.19 31.87
CA ASN A 550 -14.98 -6.97 30.67
C ASN A 550 -13.73 -6.13 30.99
N PRO A 551 -12.60 -6.42 30.32
CA PRO A 551 -11.46 -5.51 30.30
C PRO A 551 -11.88 -4.13 29.79
N ASN A 552 -11.23 -3.08 30.29
CA ASN A 552 -11.40 -1.75 29.73
C ASN A 552 -10.82 -1.74 28.30
N TYR A 553 -11.59 -1.18 27.38
CA TYR A 553 -11.19 -0.98 26.00
C TYR A 553 -11.54 0.44 25.57
N GLU A 554 -10.89 0.91 24.51
CA GLU A 554 -11.11 2.24 23.97
C GLU A 554 -12.09 2.19 22.80
N VAL A 555 -13.01 3.15 22.76
CA VAL A 555 -13.88 3.35 21.60
C VAL A 555 -13.30 4.46 20.75
N LEU A 556 -12.66 4.07 19.65
CA LEU A 556 -11.90 4.97 18.78
C LEU A 556 -12.80 5.87 17.93
N THR A 557 -13.91 5.32 17.42
CA THR A 557 -14.93 6.12 16.74
C THR A 557 -16.30 5.51 16.85
N ARG A 558 -17.33 6.34 16.64
CA ARG A 558 -18.75 5.95 16.55
C ARG A 558 -19.38 6.46 15.25
N GLN A 559 -20.71 6.39 15.17
CA GLN A 559 -21.52 6.88 14.05
C GLN A 559 -21.17 6.16 12.74
N LEU A 560 -21.10 4.84 12.82
CA LEU A 560 -21.13 3.94 11.68
C LEU A 560 -22.58 3.49 11.45
N HIS A 561 -22.93 2.96 10.29
CA HIS A 561 -24.29 2.52 9.96
C HIS A 561 -24.33 1.02 9.70
N GLU A 562 -24.41 0.23 10.78
CA GLU A 562 -24.24 -1.23 10.78
C GLU A 562 -22.85 -1.65 10.30
N ALA A 563 -21.83 -1.27 11.09
CA ALA A 563 -20.42 -1.56 10.82
C ALA A 563 -20.18 -3.05 10.53
N ILE A 564 -19.36 -3.35 9.52
CA ILE A 564 -18.90 -4.71 9.21
C ILE A 564 -17.39 -4.72 9.13
N GLY A 565 -16.86 -4.42 7.95
CA GLY A 565 -15.50 -4.76 7.58
C GLY A 565 -14.52 -3.83 8.24
N LEU A 566 -13.37 -4.38 8.58
CA LEU A 566 -12.26 -3.67 9.17
C LEU A 566 -10.98 -4.10 8.49
N LYS A 567 -10.16 -3.13 8.08
CA LYS A 567 -8.80 -3.41 7.61
C LYS A 567 -7.79 -2.39 8.09
N LEU A 568 -6.68 -2.87 8.67
CA LEU A 568 -5.58 -2.07 9.15
C LEU A 568 -4.62 -1.70 8.01
N ASP A 569 -4.38 -0.41 7.84
CA ASP A 569 -3.30 0.14 7.02
C ASP A 569 -2.12 0.47 7.93
N GLN A 570 -1.27 -0.53 8.20
CA GLN A 570 -0.12 -0.39 9.09
C GLN A 570 0.93 0.61 8.55
N VAL A 571 0.99 0.79 7.23
CA VAL A 571 1.95 1.68 6.55
C VAL A 571 1.59 3.14 6.82
N ASN A 572 0.33 3.50 6.64
CA ASN A 572 -0.15 4.88 6.79
C ASN A 572 -0.84 5.14 8.14
N LYS A 573 -0.86 4.15 9.05
CA LYS A 573 -1.46 4.22 10.39
C LYS A 573 -2.94 4.59 10.38
N HIS A 574 -3.69 3.97 9.45
CA HIS A 574 -5.14 4.10 9.36
C HIS A 574 -5.86 2.78 9.61
N VAL A 575 -7.15 2.88 9.91
CA VAL A 575 -8.13 1.81 9.87
C VAL A 575 -9.17 2.17 8.82
N TYR A 576 -9.40 1.27 7.86
CA TYR A 576 -10.50 1.38 6.92
C TYR A 576 -11.68 0.55 7.42
N LEU A 577 -12.87 1.11 7.28
CA LEU A 577 -14.11 0.53 7.78
C LEU A 577 -15.17 0.55 6.70
N THR A 578 -16.01 -0.47 6.64
CA THR A 578 -17.20 -0.52 5.78
C THR A 578 -18.46 -0.73 6.61
N ASP A 579 -19.60 -0.29 6.07
CA ASP A 579 -20.89 -0.46 6.73
C ASP A 579 -22.03 -0.75 5.73
N LEU A 580 -23.15 -1.29 6.23
CA LEU A 580 -24.33 -1.55 5.38
C LEU A 580 -25.04 -0.28 4.92
N GLY A 581 -24.70 0.87 5.49
CA GLY A 581 -25.14 2.18 5.01
C GLY A 581 -24.45 2.63 3.72
N GLY A 582 -23.58 1.80 3.14
CA GLY A 582 -22.92 2.09 1.87
C GLY A 582 -21.74 3.05 2.00
N SER A 583 -21.19 3.16 3.21
CA SER A 583 -20.04 4.02 3.47
C SER A 583 -18.74 3.23 3.62
N VAL A 584 -17.65 3.82 3.12
CA VAL A 584 -16.28 3.43 3.47
C VAL A 584 -15.67 4.58 4.25
N TYR A 585 -15.09 4.30 5.42
CA TYR A 585 -14.42 5.30 6.24
C TYR A 585 -12.92 5.00 6.32
N ARG A 586 -12.16 6.06 6.54
CA ARG A 586 -10.77 6.02 6.96
C ARG A 586 -10.65 6.73 8.30
N VAL A 587 -10.09 6.08 9.30
CA VAL A 587 -9.86 6.62 10.64
C VAL A 587 -8.39 6.45 10.98
N GLY A 588 -7.79 7.36 11.74
CA GLY A 588 -6.47 7.11 12.33
C GLY A 588 -6.54 5.91 13.29
N MET A 589 -5.45 5.16 13.44
CA MET A 589 -5.38 4.10 14.44
C MET A 589 -5.57 4.60 15.89
N ASP A 590 -5.43 5.90 16.11
CA ASP A 590 -5.73 6.60 17.38
C ASP A 590 -7.19 7.11 17.48
N GLY A 591 -8.06 6.73 16.52
CA GLY A 591 -9.45 7.17 16.46
C GLY A 591 -9.68 8.57 15.87
N LYS A 592 -8.63 9.34 15.59
CA LYS A 592 -8.76 10.71 15.08
C LYS A 592 -8.93 10.74 13.56
N ASN A 593 -9.23 11.92 13.04
CA ASN A 593 -9.26 12.20 11.60
C ASN A 593 -10.19 11.28 10.78
N LYS A 594 -11.30 10.83 11.38
CA LYS A 594 -12.35 10.08 10.65
C LYS A 594 -12.78 10.86 9.41
N LYS A 595 -12.64 10.21 8.26
CA LYS A 595 -13.08 10.71 6.96
C LYS A 595 -13.96 9.66 6.31
N LYS A 596 -15.12 10.07 5.81
CA LYS A 596 -15.90 9.25 4.88
C LYS A 596 -15.25 9.33 3.49
N VAL A 597 -14.82 8.19 2.96
CA VAL A 597 -14.11 8.05 1.66
C VAL A 597 -15.11 7.82 0.53
N TYR A 598 -16.06 6.92 0.74
CA TYR A 598 -17.18 6.63 -0.16
C TYR A 598 -18.50 6.73 0.61
N ASP A 599 -19.56 7.15 -0.09
CA ASP A 599 -20.93 7.25 0.41
C ASP A 599 -21.88 6.95 -0.75
N GLU A 600 -22.22 5.68 -0.91
CA GLU A 600 -22.97 5.18 -2.07
C GLU A 600 -24.32 4.64 -1.62
N GLU A 601 -25.30 4.57 -2.53
CA GLU A 601 -26.54 3.80 -2.32
C GLU A 601 -26.27 2.30 -2.44
N ALA A 602 -25.39 1.77 -1.59
CA ALA A 602 -24.90 0.39 -1.56
C ALA A 602 -24.99 -0.19 -0.13
N ALA A 603 -24.61 -1.46 0.01
CA ALA A 603 -24.40 -2.09 1.30
C ALA A 603 -23.02 -2.74 1.28
N PHE A 604 -22.07 -2.21 2.05
CA PHE A 604 -20.68 -2.66 2.01
C PHE A 604 -20.35 -3.61 3.17
N SER A 605 -19.53 -4.62 2.86
CA SER A 605 -19.00 -5.61 3.81
C SER A 605 -17.47 -5.69 3.69
N GLY A 606 -16.87 -6.88 3.80
CA GLY A 606 -15.44 -7.11 3.95
C GLY A 606 -14.57 -6.22 3.05
N ILE A 607 -13.44 -5.78 3.62
CA ILE A 607 -12.52 -4.83 3.02
C ILE A 607 -11.08 -5.33 3.14
N GLY A 608 -10.33 -5.19 2.05
CA GLY A 608 -8.92 -5.55 1.94
C GLY A 608 -8.13 -4.39 1.32
N LEU A 609 -6.82 -4.39 1.57
CA LEU A 609 -5.91 -3.35 1.10
C LEU A 609 -4.79 -3.97 0.28
N ALA A 610 -4.39 -3.29 -0.78
CA ALA A 610 -3.17 -3.60 -1.48
C ALA A 610 -2.29 -2.36 -1.56
N HIS A 611 -1.15 -2.36 -0.85
CA HIS A 611 -0.09 -1.37 -1.05
C HIS A 611 0.67 -1.78 -2.29
N VAL A 612 0.14 -1.30 -3.41
CA VAL A 612 0.62 -1.68 -4.72
C VAL A 612 1.75 -0.78 -5.09
#